data_AF-A0A3M5FYF5-F1
#
_entry.id   AF-A0A3M5FYF5-F1
#
_cell.length_a   1.000
_cell.length_b   1.000
_cell.length_c   1.000
_cell.angle_alpha   90.00
_cell.angle_beta   90.00
_cell.angle_gamma   90.00
#
_symmetry.space_group_name_H-M   'P 1'
#
loop_
_entity.id
_entity.type
_entity.pdbx_description
1 polymer ?
#
loop_
_entity_poly.entity_id
_entity_poly.type
_entity_poly.pdbx_seq_one_letter_code
_entity_poly.pdbx_strand_id
1 'polypeptide(L)'
;MKPERIKALIDLMAESDLSELSLSEGDTQLRLLRESVEAASGVSPSASTSLKAPATDAAASSQASATANAQEAQACASLYGVLHLTPAPDQPPFVEVGTSVEVGQTLAVVEAMKMFHPVTAEKAGVVTAILVANGEEVQAGQALFSIG
;
A
#
# COMPACT_ATOMS: atom_id res chain seq x y z
N MET A 1 8.33 29.49 -8.40
CA MET A 1 6.93 29.96 -8.20
C MET A 1 6.90 31.33 -7.53
N LYS A 2 5.89 32.17 -7.83
CA LYS A 2 5.70 33.49 -7.21
C LYS A 2 4.84 33.37 -5.93
N PRO A 3 5.09 34.13 -4.86
CA PRO A 3 4.37 34.02 -3.57
C PRO A 3 2.86 34.31 -3.70
N GLU A 4 2.46 35.18 -4.64
CA GLU A 4 1.05 35.49 -4.92
C GLU A 4 0.25 34.27 -5.40
N ARG A 5 0.92 33.34 -6.10
CA ARG A 5 0.29 32.13 -6.66
C ARG A 5 0.00 31.10 -5.57
N ILE A 6 0.89 30.97 -4.58
CA ILE A 6 0.70 30.07 -3.43
C ILE A 6 -0.50 30.52 -2.61
N LYS A 7 -0.64 31.84 -2.38
CA LYS A 7 -1.78 32.41 -1.66
C LYS A 7 -3.11 32.10 -2.35
N ALA A 8 -3.17 32.29 -3.68
CA ALA A 8 -4.37 31.94 -4.45
C ALA A 8 -4.73 30.45 -4.39
N LEU A 9 -3.74 29.55 -4.31
CA LEU A 9 -3.98 28.11 -4.14
C LEU A 9 -4.51 27.76 -2.75
N ILE A 10 -4.03 28.44 -1.70
CA ILE A 10 -4.54 28.30 -0.33
C ILE A 10 -6.00 28.77 -0.26
N ASP A 11 -6.29 29.95 -0.82
CA ASP A 11 -7.65 30.52 -0.83
C ASP A 11 -8.62 29.59 -1.58
N LEU A 12 -8.22 29.07 -2.75
CA LEU A 12 -9.01 28.11 -3.53
C LEU A 12 -9.25 26.79 -2.78
N MET A 13 -8.25 26.29 -2.06
CA MET A 13 -8.36 25.07 -1.25
C MET A 13 -9.34 25.25 -0.08
N ALA A 14 -9.39 26.45 0.50
CA ALA A 14 -10.33 26.82 1.55
C ALA A 14 -11.77 27.00 1.03
N GLU A 15 -11.96 27.59 -0.14
CA GLU A 15 -13.28 27.73 -0.79
C GLU A 15 -13.86 26.39 -1.26
N SER A 16 -12.99 25.47 -1.69
CA SER A 16 -13.39 24.19 -2.28
C SER A 16 -13.47 23.04 -1.28
N ASP A 17 -13.26 23.31 0.01
CA ASP A 17 -13.25 22.31 1.09
C ASP A 17 -12.35 21.09 0.79
N LEU A 18 -11.17 21.35 0.21
CA LEU A 18 -10.23 20.29 -0.19
C LEU A 18 -9.24 19.99 0.92
N SER A 19 -9.00 18.70 1.19
CA SER A 19 -8.05 18.25 2.21
C SER A 19 -6.61 18.18 1.71
N GLU A 20 -6.40 18.09 0.39
CA GLU A 20 -5.08 18.05 -0.24
C GLU A 20 -5.12 18.69 -1.64
N LEU A 21 -4.08 19.43 -2.00
CA LEU A 21 -3.86 19.96 -3.35
C LEU A 21 -2.39 19.79 -3.75
N SER A 22 -2.12 19.13 -4.87
CA SER A 22 -0.78 18.95 -5.43
C SER A 22 -0.69 19.56 -6.82
N LEU A 23 0.37 20.33 -7.07
CA LEU A 23 0.61 21.03 -8.34
C LEU A 23 2.07 20.86 -8.74
N SER A 24 2.30 20.41 -9.98
CA SER A 24 3.63 20.29 -10.58
C SER A 24 3.73 21.22 -11.79
N GLU A 25 4.69 22.14 -11.78
CA GLU A 25 5.02 23.03 -12.90
C GLU A 25 6.52 22.92 -13.22
N GLY A 26 6.87 22.25 -14.32
CA GLY A 26 8.26 22.00 -14.72
C GLY A 26 9.01 21.24 -13.62
N ASP A 27 10.13 21.79 -13.15
CA ASP A 27 10.94 21.24 -12.05
C ASP A 27 10.40 21.58 -10.65
N THR A 28 9.30 22.32 -10.53
CA THR A 28 8.74 22.73 -9.24
C THR A 28 7.52 21.91 -8.87
N GLN A 29 7.56 21.27 -7.69
CA GLN A 29 6.40 20.60 -7.10
C GLN A 29 5.94 21.32 -5.83
N LEU A 30 4.63 21.49 -5.68
CA LEU A 30 4.00 22.12 -4.52
C LEU A 30 2.84 21.24 -4.05
N ARG A 31 2.87 20.84 -2.78
CA ARG A 31 1.83 20.03 -2.12
C ARG A 31 1.31 20.78 -0.90
N LEU A 32 -0.01 20.98 -0.84
CA LEU A 32 -0.72 21.61 0.26
C LEU A 32 -1.60 20.57 0.93
N LEU A 33 -1.46 20.40 2.24
CA LEU A 33 -2.31 19.54 3.05
C LEU A 33 -3.06 20.39 4.07
N ARG A 34 -4.34 20.08 4.26
CA ARG A 34 -5.16 20.63 5.33
C ARG A 34 -5.26 19.59 6.43
N GLU A 35 -4.55 19.82 7.53
CA GLU A 35 -4.70 19.02 8.74
C GLU A 35 -6.03 19.38 9.42
N SER A 36 -7.05 18.55 9.20
CA SER A 36 -8.20 18.50 10.09
C SER A 36 -7.78 17.74 11.33
N VAL A 37 -7.53 18.45 12.43
CA VAL A 37 -7.40 17.83 13.75
C VAL A 37 -8.78 17.33 14.16
N GLU A 38 -9.10 16.11 13.78
CA GLU A 38 -10.18 15.37 14.42
C GLU A 38 -9.68 14.98 15.80
N ALA A 39 -10.18 15.68 16.81
CA ALA A 39 -9.86 15.44 18.21
C ALA A 39 -10.25 13.99 18.56
N ALA A 40 -9.24 13.18 18.85
CA ALA A 40 -9.39 11.85 19.42
C ALA A 40 -10.24 11.93 20.69
N SER A 41 -11.50 11.48 20.58
CA SER A 41 -12.39 11.24 21.70
C SER A 41 -12.42 9.74 21.97
N GLY A 42 -12.01 9.36 23.19
CA GLY A 42 -11.58 8.00 23.53
C GLY A 42 -12.67 7.00 23.90
N VAL A 43 -12.23 5.78 24.26
CA VAL A 43 -12.83 4.99 25.34
C VAL A 43 -11.84 3.96 25.88
N SER A 44 -11.88 3.77 27.20
CA SER A 44 -10.99 3.06 28.12
C SER A 44 -10.82 1.54 27.91
N PRO A 45 -9.77 0.92 28.51
CA PRO A 45 -9.63 -0.53 28.60
C PRO A 45 -10.57 -1.09 29.68
N SER A 46 -11.36 -2.12 29.34
CA SER A 46 -12.09 -2.92 30.32
C SER A 46 -11.75 -4.39 30.17
N ALA A 47 -11.55 -5.02 31.32
CA ALA A 47 -10.98 -6.33 31.52
C ALA A 47 -12.03 -7.46 31.49
N SER A 48 -11.53 -8.68 31.29
CA SER A 48 -12.03 -9.95 31.84
C SER A 48 -13.37 -10.49 31.33
N THR A 49 -13.35 -11.67 30.70
CA THR A 49 -13.66 -12.95 31.38
C THR A 49 -13.56 -14.15 30.43
N SER A 50 -12.86 -15.17 30.90
CA SER A 50 -12.77 -16.51 30.30
C SER A 50 -14.05 -17.29 30.59
N LEU A 51 -14.64 -17.93 29.57
CA LEU A 51 -15.54 -19.07 29.73
C LEU A 51 -15.32 -20.06 28.57
N LYS A 52 -15.25 -21.32 28.95
CA LYS A 52 -14.76 -22.48 28.19
C LYS A 52 -15.94 -23.38 27.79
N ALA A 53 -15.86 -23.94 26.57
CA ALA A 53 -16.45 -25.20 26.08
C ALA A 53 -17.94 -25.25 25.65
N PRO A 54 -18.37 -26.25 24.84
CA PRO A 54 -17.75 -26.79 23.62
C PRO A 54 -18.74 -27.08 22.44
N ALA A 55 -18.15 -27.37 21.27
CA ALA A 55 -18.60 -28.25 20.16
C ALA A 55 -19.78 -27.85 19.24
N THR A 56 -19.48 -27.76 17.92
CA THR A 56 -20.00 -28.58 16.77
C THR A 56 -19.80 -27.74 15.48
N ASP A 57 -18.69 -27.88 14.76
CA ASP A 57 -18.40 -28.76 13.61
C ASP A 57 -18.83 -28.21 12.22
N ALA A 58 -17.88 -28.36 11.27
CA ALA A 58 -17.94 -28.25 9.81
C ALA A 58 -18.10 -26.86 9.13
N ALA A 59 -16.99 -26.26 8.65
CA ALA A 59 -16.42 -26.55 7.32
C ALA A 59 -15.43 -25.45 6.81
N ALA A 60 -14.14 -25.80 6.88
CA ALA A 60 -13.01 -25.48 5.99
C ALA A 60 -13.01 -24.25 5.04
N SER A 61 -12.06 -23.34 5.28
CA SER A 61 -11.00 -22.80 4.37
C SER A 61 -10.53 -21.47 4.95
N SER A 62 -9.26 -21.12 5.18
CA SER A 62 -7.96 -21.70 4.86
C SER A 62 -7.00 -21.21 5.97
N GLN A 63 -6.07 -22.08 6.38
CA GLN A 63 -4.95 -21.70 7.24
C GLN A 63 -4.07 -20.67 6.50
N ALA A 64 -3.98 -19.46 7.02
CA ALA A 64 -2.75 -18.69 6.91
C ALA A 64 -2.01 -18.88 8.23
N SER A 65 -1.08 -19.84 8.22
CA SER A 65 -0.13 -20.08 9.29
C SER A 65 0.54 -18.78 9.67
N ALA A 66 0.25 -18.27 10.87
CA ALA A 66 1.19 -17.43 11.61
C ALA A 66 2.31 -18.33 12.14
N THR A 67 3.12 -18.88 11.23
CA THR A 67 4.42 -19.43 11.61
C THR A 67 5.30 -18.24 11.89
N ALA A 68 5.62 -18.04 13.17
CA ALA A 68 6.68 -17.17 13.62
C ALA A 68 8.01 -17.63 12.98
N ASN A 69 8.35 -17.02 11.85
CA ASN A 69 9.71 -16.92 11.33
C ASN A 69 9.99 -15.41 11.25
N ALA A 70 11.24 -14.99 11.48
CA ALA A 70 11.67 -13.59 11.53
C ALA A 70 10.85 -12.69 10.59
N GLN A 71 10.11 -11.72 11.12
CA GLN A 71 9.04 -11.00 10.41
C GLN A 71 9.50 -10.48 9.04
N GLU A 72 9.23 -11.26 7.99
CA GLU A 72 9.49 -10.87 6.60
C GLU A 72 8.58 -9.68 6.30
N ALA A 73 9.17 -8.61 5.78
CA ALA A 73 8.41 -7.44 5.38
C ALA A 73 7.57 -7.78 4.16
N GLN A 74 6.31 -7.38 4.16
CA GLN A 74 5.41 -7.66 3.03
C GLN A 74 5.21 -6.39 2.22
N ALA A 75 5.31 -6.49 0.89
CA ALA A 75 4.86 -5.42 0.00
C ALA A 75 3.42 -5.73 -0.43
N CYS A 76 2.50 -4.82 -0.14
CA CYS A 76 1.07 -5.00 -0.38
C CYS A 76 0.57 -4.13 -1.55
N ALA A 77 -0.53 -4.55 -2.18
CA ALA A 77 -1.23 -3.74 -3.15
C ALA A 77 -1.89 -2.52 -2.47
N SER A 78 -1.69 -1.32 -3.01
CA SER A 78 -2.31 -0.10 -2.46
C SER A 78 -3.79 0.07 -2.85
N LEU A 79 -4.22 -0.62 -3.91
CA LEU A 79 -5.55 -0.49 -4.51
C LEU A 79 -5.97 -1.78 -5.23
N TYR A 80 -7.24 -1.85 -5.62
CA TYR A 80 -7.77 -2.94 -6.44
C TYR A 80 -7.34 -2.78 -7.90
N GLY A 81 -6.86 -3.86 -8.52
CA GLY A 81 -6.49 -3.86 -9.93
C GLY A 81 -5.86 -5.17 -10.39
N VAL A 82 -5.15 -5.14 -11.52
CA VAL A 82 -4.44 -6.30 -12.07
C VAL A 82 -2.95 -6.15 -11.82
N LEU A 83 -2.33 -7.17 -11.23
CA LEU A 83 -0.88 -7.17 -10.96
C LEU A 83 -0.08 -7.47 -12.22
N HIS A 84 0.90 -6.62 -12.53
CA HIS A 84 1.88 -6.87 -13.58
C HIS A 84 3.30 -6.90 -12.98
N LEU A 85 3.98 -8.04 -13.15
CA LEU A 85 5.36 -8.25 -12.70
C LEU A 85 6.40 -7.68 -13.68
N THR A 86 5.97 -7.33 -14.89
CA THR A 86 6.81 -6.78 -15.97
C THR A 86 6.32 -5.38 -16.33
N PRO A 87 7.21 -4.42 -16.68
CA PRO A 87 6.81 -3.09 -17.13
C PRO A 87 6.07 -3.10 -18.48
N ALA A 88 6.27 -4.13 -19.30
CA ALA A 88 5.56 -4.38 -20.55
C ALA A 88 5.61 -5.89 -20.88
N PRO A 89 4.72 -6.42 -21.74
CA PRO A 89 4.63 -7.86 -22.06
C PRO A 89 5.94 -8.52 -22.53
N ASP A 90 6.82 -7.76 -23.19
CA ASP A 90 8.09 -8.25 -23.75
C ASP A 90 9.33 -7.82 -22.94
N GLN A 91 9.13 -7.27 -21.73
CA GLN A 91 10.21 -6.83 -20.86
C GLN A 91 10.44 -7.79 -19.70
N PRO A 92 11.68 -7.85 -19.17
CA PRO A 92 11.97 -8.67 -18.00
C PRO A 92 11.15 -8.21 -16.78
N PRO A 93 10.88 -9.12 -15.82
CA PRO A 93 10.20 -8.74 -14.59
C PRO A 93 11.02 -7.71 -13.82
N PHE A 94 10.36 -6.87 -13.03
CA PHE A 94 11.04 -5.89 -12.17
C PHE A 94 11.96 -6.59 -11.16
N VAL A 95 11.49 -7.70 -10.60
CA VAL A 95 12.22 -8.52 -9.62
C VAL A 95 11.85 -10.00 -9.76
N GLU A 96 12.78 -10.86 -9.36
CA GLU A 96 12.57 -12.30 -9.20
C GLU A 96 12.86 -12.73 -7.75
N VAL A 97 12.43 -13.93 -7.37
CA VAL A 97 12.80 -14.50 -6.06
C VAL A 97 14.33 -14.62 -5.97
N GLY A 98 14.91 -14.12 -4.89
CA GLY A 98 16.35 -13.99 -4.69
C GLY A 98 16.94 -12.64 -5.10
N THR A 99 16.14 -11.74 -5.68
CA THR A 99 16.60 -10.39 -6.03
C THR A 99 16.74 -9.53 -4.78
N SER A 100 17.89 -8.87 -4.61
CA SER A 100 18.10 -7.86 -3.58
C SER A 100 17.41 -6.55 -3.97
N VAL A 101 16.67 -5.96 -3.04
CA VAL A 101 15.88 -4.75 -3.27
C VAL A 101 16.17 -3.67 -2.22
N GLU A 102 16.05 -2.41 -2.63
CA GLU A 102 16.21 -1.24 -1.76
C GLU A 102 14.86 -0.61 -1.40
N VAL A 103 14.83 0.20 -0.34
CA VAL A 103 13.62 0.96 0.04
C VAL A 103 13.20 1.88 -1.12
N GLY A 104 11.94 1.80 -1.52
CA GLY A 104 11.37 2.57 -2.62
C GLY A 104 11.58 1.95 -4.00
N GLN A 105 12.32 0.85 -4.13
CA GLN A 105 12.47 0.16 -5.41
C GLN A 105 11.13 -0.43 -5.87
N THR A 106 10.82 -0.27 -7.16
CA THR A 106 9.60 -0.82 -7.76
C THR A 106 9.74 -2.33 -7.94
N LEU A 107 8.75 -3.08 -7.43
CA LEU A 107 8.68 -4.54 -7.48
C LEU A 107 7.67 -5.05 -8.51
N ALA A 108 6.61 -4.28 -8.75
CA ALA A 108 5.55 -4.56 -9.70
C ALA A 108 4.74 -3.30 -9.95
N VAL A 109 3.76 -3.39 -10.85
CA VAL A 109 2.74 -2.35 -11.02
C VAL A 109 1.34 -2.97 -10.92
N VAL A 110 0.40 -2.23 -10.34
CA VAL A 110 -1.02 -2.59 -10.32
C VAL A 110 -1.75 -1.69 -11.33
N GLU A 111 -2.37 -2.30 -12.33
CA GLU A 111 -3.21 -1.61 -13.31
C GLU A 111 -4.62 -1.44 -12.76
N ALA A 112 -5.07 -0.19 -12.65
CA ALA A 112 -6.44 0.15 -12.32
C ALA A 112 -6.92 1.28 -13.24
N MET A 113 -8.04 1.04 -13.95
CA MET A 113 -8.62 1.99 -14.90
C MET A 113 -7.60 2.53 -15.94
N LYS A 114 -6.75 1.65 -16.47
CA LYS A 114 -5.63 1.97 -17.41
C LYS A 114 -4.53 2.86 -16.83
N MET A 115 -4.48 3.03 -15.52
CA MET A 115 -3.37 3.67 -14.81
C MET A 115 -2.53 2.62 -14.10
N PHE A 116 -1.21 2.74 -14.21
CA PHE A 116 -0.24 1.83 -13.59
C PHE A 116 0.29 2.45 -12.30
N HIS A 117 0.04 1.80 -11.18
CA HIS A 117 0.45 2.25 -9.87
C HIS A 117 1.61 1.37 -9.39
N PRO A 118 2.79 1.95 -9.13
CA PRO A 118 3.94 1.17 -8.70
C PRO A 118 3.72 0.59 -7.30
N VAL A 119 4.10 -0.67 -7.14
CA VAL A 119 4.27 -1.34 -5.85
C VAL A 119 5.74 -1.24 -5.50
N THR A 120 6.07 -0.60 -4.38
CA THR A 120 7.46 -0.37 -3.96
C THR A 120 7.80 -1.16 -2.70
N ALA A 121 9.09 -1.47 -2.53
CA ALA A 121 9.59 -2.08 -1.31
C ALA A 121 9.61 -1.06 -0.15
N GLU A 122 8.95 -1.39 0.95
CA GLU A 122 8.98 -0.55 2.17
C GLU A 122 10.28 -0.71 2.97
N LYS A 123 11.00 -1.82 2.74
CA LYS A 123 12.24 -2.17 3.42
C LYS A 123 13.23 -2.75 2.42
N ALA A 124 14.52 -2.46 2.60
CA ALA A 124 15.58 -3.15 1.88
C ALA A 124 15.72 -4.60 2.37
N GLY A 125 16.02 -5.53 1.45
CA GLY A 125 16.13 -6.96 1.75
C GLY A 125 16.18 -7.79 0.48
N VAL A 126 15.87 -9.08 0.58
CA VAL A 126 15.81 -9.99 -0.57
C VAL A 126 14.38 -10.46 -0.77
N VAL A 127 13.90 -10.48 -2.02
CA VAL A 127 12.59 -11.03 -2.36
C VAL A 127 12.60 -12.53 -2.09
N THR A 128 11.90 -12.99 -1.06
CA THR A 128 11.86 -14.41 -0.67
C THR A 128 10.70 -15.15 -1.30
N ALA A 129 9.60 -14.46 -1.62
CA ALA A 129 8.45 -15.02 -2.29
C ALA A 129 7.66 -13.98 -3.09
N ILE A 130 7.08 -14.43 -4.21
CA ILE A 130 6.05 -13.73 -4.96
C ILE A 130 4.74 -14.48 -4.71
N LEU A 131 3.76 -13.82 -4.11
CA LEU A 131 2.56 -14.42 -3.55
C LEU A 131 1.38 -14.46 -4.53
N VAL A 132 1.47 -13.70 -5.62
CA VAL A 132 0.40 -13.50 -6.61
C VAL A 132 0.99 -13.61 -8.02
N ALA A 133 0.25 -14.21 -8.94
CA ALA A 133 0.73 -14.40 -10.31
C ALA A 133 0.61 -13.13 -11.17
N ASN A 134 1.40 -13.06 -12.23
CA ASN A 134 1.27 -12.00 -13.23
C ASN A 134 -0.08 -12.08 -13.94
N GLY A 135 -0.77 -10.94 -14.07
CA GLY A 135 -2.09 -10.83 -14.68
C GLY A 135 -3.26 -11.19 -13.76
N GLU A 136 -3.00 -11.45 -12.48
CA GLU A 136 -4.04 -11.77 -11.50
C GLU A 136 -4.64 -10.50 -10.87
N GLU A 137 -5.92 -10.56 -10.51
CA GLU A 137 -6.60 -9.48 -9.80
C GLU A 137 -6.19 -9.45 -8.33
N VAL A 138 -5.92 -8.25 -7.82
CA VAL A 138 -5.49 -8.00 -6.45
C VAL A 138 -6.39 -6.99 -5.76
N GLN A 139 -6.49 -7.09 -4.43
CA GLN A 139 -7.26 -6.18 -3.58
C GLN A 139 -6.35 -5.24 -2.80
N ALA A 140 -6.86 -4.08 -2.40
CA ALA A 140 -6.14 -3.18 -1.51
C ALA A 140 -5.76 -3.89 -0.19
N GLY A 141 -4.49 -3.78 0.19
CA GLY A 141 -3.92 -4.44 1.36
C GLY A 141 -3.51 -5.90 1.15
N GLN A 142 -3.77 -6.49 -0.03
CA GLN A 142 -3.32 -7.87 -0.32
C GLN A 142 -1.79 -7.92 -0.43
N ALA A 143 -1.17 -8.83 0.31
CA ALA A 143 0.27 -9.07 0.23
C ALA A 143 0.65 -9.66 -1.13
N LEU A 144 1.64 -9.07 -1.78
CA LEU A 144 2.10 -9.46 -3.11
C LEU A 144 3.50 -10.08 -3.08
N PHE A 145 4.37 -9.57 -2.20
CA PHE A 145 5.75 -10.03 -2.05
C PHE A 145 6.12 -10.20 -0.59
N SER A 146 6.99 -11.16 -0.31
CA SER A 146 7.70 -11.28 0.96
C SER A 146 9.16 -10.86 0.78
N ILE A 147 9.67 -10.06 1.70
CA ILE A 147 11.03 -9.51 1.70
C ILE A 147 11.70 -9.87 3.03
N GLY A 148 12.78 -10.66 2.95
CA GLY A 148 13.59 -11.13 4.08
C GLY A 148 14.84 -10.30 4.33
#